data_AF-A0AA42ZUU3-F1
#
_entry.id   AF-A0AA42ZUU3-F1
#
_cell.length_a   1.000
_cell.length_b   1.000
_cell.length_c   1.000
_cell.angle_alpha   90.00
_cell.angle_beta   90.00
_cell.angle_gamma   90.00
#
_symmetry.space_group_name_H-M   'P 1'
#
loop_
_entity.id
_entity.type
_entity.pdbx_description
1 polymer ?
#
loop_
_entity_poly.entity_id
_entity_poly.type
_entity_poly.pdbx_seq_one_letter_code
_entity_poly.pdbx_strand_id
1 'polypeptide(L)'
;MQPTTRKKTLISFDPFRYASCFRQPRRLTGVNAWQGHIPFAFTCVELLKPDLFVELGTYEGDSYCAFCQAVDVLQLPTECFAVDRWLREEHDGPSGPAVLEELKAYHDPIYGHFSHLHRSAFDEALEHFSDRSIDLLHLNGSHAYEAARHDFEAWLPKLSERGVVLLHHSSMNESGYGVWKLWKELAKRYPSFEVPHGHGLGVLAVGEKTPAEALGLFASPKKTQQKISRLFLALGQNVTSNQVVAQLRAEVSAADKRAAADDQTIEGLNRALGDRDGEVAARDAEIATLRGELSAVLASSSWKITRPVRAVKTAFPRPVNALQQSARLLYWSLTFQLPRKLRTQRATEKIAASDLFDSAYYLLNNPDIAESGIDPLLHYVTKGAAERRNPNPLFDTAYYLAKAPEAADAGTNPLLHYIEKGAAEGRDPGPRFDTSLYLEQNPEVAEAGINPLSHYFEHHSAGHGDAGPEREGELDAGIAALAGLDLHDEAAYEFDPEFYLALHNDLHYLRDGFAALLHYKSKGERERRCGSPGLFLKQLDVEPGTIPLDFDWKEYLTINPDLERTLERNKYRVLEHYLVHGKQEGRPYNLSELNIGRKSNLFVPINERSISQTLAAEKKIACLVHIYYADLWPELSS
;
A
#
# COMPACT_ATOMS: atom_id res chain seq x y z
N MET A 1 -13.10 40.26 55.00
CA MET A 1 -12.69 38.93 54.50
C MET A 1 -12.87 38.93 52.99
N GLN A 2 -11.78 39.09 52.24
CA GLN A 2 -11.81 38.90 50.79
C GLN A 2 -11.83 37.38 50.50
N PRO A 3 -12.64 36.90 49.54
CA PRO A 3 -12.64 35.50 49.17
C PRO A 3 -11.33 35.19 48.46
N THR A 4 -10.47 34.41 49.10
CA THR A 4 -9.26 33.87 48.50
C THR A 4 -9.65 32.92 47.36
N THR A 5 -9.53 33.39 46.12
CA THR A 5 -9.56 32.54 44.93
C THR A 5 -8.38 31.57 44.99
N ARG A 6 -8.62 30.34 45.43
CA ARG A 6 -7.71 29.22 45.21
C ARG A 6 -7.52 29.11 43.69
N LYS A 7 -6.32 29.45 43.18
CA LYS A 7 -5.91 29.06 41.83
C LYS A 7 -6.04 27.53 41.77
N LYS A 8 -7.01 27.01 41.01
CA LYS A 8 -7.03 25.58 40.66
C LYS A 8 -5.74 25.32 39.89
N THR A 9 -4.85 24.54 40.48
CA THR A 9 -3.66 24.02 39.79
C THR A 9 -4.19 23.17 38.63
N LEU A 10 -4.05 23.65 37.39
CA LEU A 10 -4.36 22.86 36.20
C LEU A 10 -3.44 21.65 36.19
N ILE A 11 -4.03 20.45 36.14
CA ILE A 11 -3.28 19.20 36.02
C ILE A 11 -2.73 19.15 34.60
N SER A 12 -1.41 18.97 34.45
CA SER A 12 -0.79 18.77 33.13
C SER A 12 -1.30 17.45 32.53
N PHE A 13 -1.67 17.46 31.25
CA PHE A 13 -2.06 16.24 30.56
C PHE A 13 -0.83 15.37 30.29
N ASP A 14 -0.86 14.13 30.77
CA ASP A 14 0.18 13.12 30.55
C ASP A 14 -0.43 11.93 29.80
N PRO A 15 -0.10 11.74 28.50
CA PRO A 15 -0.67 10.67 27.69
C PRO A 15 -0.33 9.27 28.22
N PHE A 16 0.78 9.10 28.95
CA PHE A 16 1.22 7.78 29.43
C PHE A 16 0.43 7.27 30.62
N ARG A 17 -0.40 8.12 31.24
CA ARG A 17 -1.36 7.68 32.27
C ARG A 17 -2.54 6.90 31.69
N TYR A 18 -2.78 7.04 30.39
CA TYR A 18 -3.91 6.42 29.70
C TYR A 18 -3.42 5.19 28.95
N ALA A 19 -3.34 4.07 29.66
CA ALA A 19 -2.85 2.81 29.08
C ALA A 19 -3.72 2.33 27.89
N SER A 20 -4.96 2.84 27.79
CA SER A 20 -5.85 2.54 26.67
C SER A 20 -5.25 2.94 25.31
N CYS A 21 -4.44 4.00 25.23
CA CYS A 21 -3.86 4.48 23.96
C CYS A 21 -2.91 3.48 23.28
N PHE A 22 -2.37 2.51 24.01
CA PHE A 22 -1.47 1.48 23.47
C PHE A 22 -2.18 0.20 23.05
N ARG A 23 -3.51 0.13 23.22
CA ARG A 23 -4.27 -1.06 22.87
C ARG A 23 -4.44 -1.17 21.36
N GLN A 24 -4.50 -2.42 20.90
CA GLN A 24 -4.80 -2.71 19.50
C GLN A 24 -6.32 -2.70 19.28
N PRO A 25 -6.81 -2.14 18.15
CA PRO A 25 -8.21 -2.23 17.81
C PRO A 25 -8.64 -3.67 17.49
N ARG A 26 -9.89 -3.99 17.83
CA ARG A 26 -10.53 -5.27 17.50
C ARG A 26 -11.20 -5.27 16.13
N ARG A 27 -11.50 -4.09 15.55
CA ARG A 27 -12.10 -3.92 14.22
C ARG A 27 -11.24 -2.93 13.42
N LEU A 28 -10.89 -3.34 12.21
CA LEU A 28 -10.31 -2.51 11.18
C LEU A 28 -10.86 -2.99 9.84
N THR A 29 -11.47 -2.09 9.09
CA THR A 29 -12.04 -2.36 7.77
C THR A 29 -11.14 -1.81 6.65
N GLY A 30 -11.61 -1.82 5.41
CA GLY A 30 -10.86 -1.24 4.28
C GLY A 30 -10.75 0.29 4.32
N VAL A 31 -11.50 0.96 5.22
CA VAL A 31 -11.57 2.42 5.31
C VAL A 31 -10.49 2.97 6.24
N ASN A 32 -9.35 3.35 5.68
CA ASN A 32 -8.18 3.80 6.47
C ASN A 32 -8.30 5.23 7.03
N ALA A 33 -9.12 6.09 6.40
CA ALA A 33 -9.16 7.54 6.64
C ALA A 33 -9.19 7.97 8.12
N TRP A 34 -9.84 7.18 8.99
CA TRP A 34 -9.99 7.50 10.41
C TRP A 34 -9.12 6.65 11.36
N GLN A 35 -8.62 5.49 10.92
CA GLN A 35 -8.03 4.45 11.79
C GLN A 35 -6.81 4.95 12.59
N GLY A 36 -6.07 5.93 12.05
CA GLY A 36 -4.96 6.58 12.75
C GLY A 36 -5.37 7.34 14.03
N HIS A 37 -6.66 7.59 14.26
CA HIS A 37 -7.18 8.27 15.46
C HIS A 37 -7.53 7.32 16.60
N ILE A 38 -7.57 6.00 16.37
CA ILE A 38 -8.01 5.00 17.36
C ILE A 38 -7.30 5.13 18.72
N PRO A 39 -5.96 5.27 18.79
CA PRO A 39 -5.26 5.49 20.06
C PRO A 39 -5.75 6.73 20.84
N PHE A 40 -6.10 7.80 20.11
CA PHE A 40 -6.63 9.01 20.71
C PHE A 40 -8.08 8.83 21.14
N ALA A 41 -8.90 8.10 20.36
CA ALA A 41 -10.27 7.76 20.73
C ALA A 41 -10.33 6.96 22.04
N PHE A 42 -9.46 5.96 22.20
CA PHE A 42 -9.28 5.22 23.45
C PHE A 42 -8.96 6.15 24.62
N THR A 43 -8.02 7.07 24.41
CA THR A 43 -7.66 8.08 25.40
C THR A 43 -8.84 8.98 25.76
N CYS A 44 -9.64 9.42 24.78
CA CYS A 44 -10.81 10.26 25.02
C CYS A 44 -11.82 9.59 25.94
N VAL A 45 -12.11 8.30 25.74
CA VAL A 45 -13.05 7.57 26.60
C VAL A 45 -12.51 7.44 28.02
N GLU A 46 -11.22 7.09 28.18
CA GLU A 46 -10.60 6.96 29.50
C GLU A 46 -10.52 8.30 30.25
N LEU A 47 -10.24 9.37 29.51
CA LEU A 47 -10.13 10.74 29.99
C LEU A 47 -11.49 11.31 30.42
N LEU A 48 -12.52 11.12 29.60
CA LEU A 48 -13.81 11.78 29.79
C LEU A 48 -14.79 10.95 30.62
N LYS A 49 -14.69 9.62 30.52
CA LYS A 49 -15.63 8.64 31.10
C LYS A 49 -17.08 9.08 30.89
N PRO A 50 -17.53 9.22 29.63
CA PRO A 50 -18.84 9.76 29.32
C PRO A 50 -19.93 8.84 29.84
N ASP A 51 -21.03 9.38 30.35
CA ASP A 51 -22.23 8.60 30.64
C ASP A 51 -22.97 8.25 29.34
N LEU A 52 -22.93 9.15 28.35
CA LEU A 52 -23.55 8.99 27.03
C LEU A 52 -22.60 9.43 25.90
N PHE A 53 -22.33 8.51 24.99
CA PHE A 53 -21.56 8.73 23.76
C PHE A 53 -22.44 8.60 22.52
N VAL A 54 -22.35 9.56 21.60
CA VAL A 54 -23.06 9.53 20.32
C VAL A 54 -22.10 9.81 19.16
N GLU A 55 -22.17 8.99 18.10
CA GLU A 55 -21.47 9.22 16.83
C GLU A 55 -22.47 9.45 15.70
N LEU A 56 -22.23 10.50 14.90
CA LEU A 56 -22.98 10.81 13.69
C LEU A 56 -22.11 10.52 12.47
N GLY A 57 -22.53 9.60 11.60
CA GLY A 57 -21.76 9.16 10.43
C GLY A 57 -20.80 8.01 10.79
N THR A 58 -21.37 6.82 10.97
CA THR A 58 -20.65 5.63 11.44
C THR A 58 -20.17 4.74 10.29
N TYR A 59 -20.89 4.70 9.17
CA TYR A 59 -20.54 3.89 8.00
C TYR A 59 -20.16 2.43 8.35
N GLU A 60 -18.92 2.00 8.08
CA GLU A 60 -18.38 0.65 8.36
C GLU A 60 -18.00 0.40 9.83
N GLY A 61 -18.04 1.44 10.67
CA GLY A 61 -18.01 1.33 12.13
C GLY A 61 -16.64 1.30 12.80
N ASP A 62 -15.53 1.54 12.10
CA ASP A 62 -14.18 1.50 12.71
C ASP A 62 -14.02 2.49 13.86
N SER A 63 -14.44 3.75 13.67
CA SER A 63 -14.43 4.78 14.72
C SER A 63 -15.33 4.40 15.88
N TYR A 64 -16.59 4.10 15.59
CA TYR A 64 -17.59 3.77 16.59
C TYR A 64 -17.21 2.56 17.43
N CYS A 65 -16.75 1.48 16.78
CA CYS A 65 -16.29 0.27 17.46
C CYS A 65 -15.04 0.52 18.29
N ALA A 66 -14.16 1.46 17.94
CA ALA A 66 -13.05 1.85 18.79
C ALA A 66 -13.54 2.53 20.09
N PHE A 67 -14.50 3.45 20.01
CA PHE A 67 -15.11 4.03 21.21
C PHE A 67 -15.80 2.96 22.08
N CYS A 68 -16.59 2.07 21.47
CA CYS A 68 -17.25 0.97 22.17
C CYS A 68 -16.24 0.00 22.80
N GLN A 69 -15.15 -0.31 22.12
CA GLN A 69 -14.08 -1.14 22.65
C GLN A 69 -13.44 -0.51 23.89
N ALA A 70 -13.20 0.81 23.89
CA ALA A 70 -12.67 1.47 25.07
C ALA A 70 -13.64 1.42 26.25
N VAL A 71 -14.94 1.64 26.00
CA VAL A 71 -16.00 1.51 27.02
C VAL A 71 -16.01 0.10 27.61
N ASP A 72 -16.02 -0.94 26.76
CA ASP A 72 -15.97 -2.35 27.17
C ASP A 72 -14.71 -2.66 27.99
N VAL A 73 -13.53 -2.30 27.48
CA VAL A 73 -12.26 -2.60 28.17
C VAL A 73 -12.14 -1.91 29.52
N LEU A 74 -12.67 -0.69 29.64
CA LEU A 74 -12.67 0.09 30.87
C LEU A 74 -13.85 -0.24 31.79
N GLN A 75 -14.80 -1.07 31.32
CA GLN A 75 -16.01 -1.48 32.04
C GLN A 75 -16.80 -0.25 32.54
N LEU A 76 -16.97 0.75 31.67
CA LEU A 76 -17.72 1.95 31.99
C LEU A 76 -19.22 1.71 31.86
N PRO A 77 -20.06 2.37 32.67
CA PRO A 77 -21.53 2.31 32.54
C PRO A 77 -22.06 3.17 31.38
N THR A 78 -21.21 3.45 30.38
CA THR A 78 -21.50 4.35 29.26
C THR A 78 -22.51 3.71 28.32
N GLU A 79 -23.55 4.47 27.94
CA GLU A 79 -24.41 4.11 26.80
C GLU A 79 -23.85 4.72 25.51
N CYS A 80 -23.87 3.95 24.42
CA CYS A 80 -23.32 4.35 23.12
C CYS A 80 -24.40 4.33 22.03
N PHE A 81 -24.39 5.32 21.15
CA PHE A 81 -25.31 5.40 20.01
C PHE A 81 -24.58 5.76 18.72
N ALA A 82 -24.72 4.92 17.69
CA ALA A 82 -24.31 5.24 16.32
C ALA A 82 -25.53 5.69 15.52
N VAL A 83 -25.45 6.84 14.86
CA VAL A 83 -26.51 7.34 13.99
C VAL A 83 -25.98 7.47 12.58
N ASP A 84 -26.61 6.76 11.64
CA ASP A 84 -26.29 6.84 10.21
C ASP A 84 -27.53 6.43 9.40
N ARG A 85 -27.59 6.82 8.12
CA ARG A 85 -28.68 6.42 7.22
C ARG A 85 -28.44 5.03 6.62
N TRP A 86 -27.18 4.66 6.37
CA TRP A 86 -26.82 3.45 5.61
C TRP A 86 -27.66 3.30 4.31
N LEU A 87 -27.65 4.34 3.47
CA LEU A 87 -28.51 4.46 2.26
C LEU A 87 -27.77 4.44 0.92
N ARG A 88 -26.44 4.27 0.84
CA ARG A 88 -25.74 4.31 -0.46
C ARG A 88 -26.14 3.12 -1.33
N GLU A 89 -26.76 3.39 -2.49
CA GLU A 89 -27.07 2.39 -3.52
C GLU A 89 -26.02 2.44 -4.64
N GLU A 90 -25.16 1.42 -4.64
CA GLU A 90 -24.50 0.75 -5.78
C GLU A 90 -23.61 1.48 -6.80
N HIS A 91 -23.42 2.80 -6.77
CA HIS A 91 -22.62 3.40 -7.86
C HIS A 91 -21.11 3.45 -7.68
N ASP A 92 -20.55 3.30 -6.46
CA ASP A 92 -19.09 3.30 -6.23
C ASP A 92 -18.66 2.65 -4.89
N GLY A 93 -19.43 1.69 -4.36
CA GLY A 93 -19.11 1.05 -3.08
C GLY A 93 -20.17 0.05 -2.59
N PRO A 94 -19.91 -0.65 -1.46
CA PRO A 94 -20.85 -1.61 -0.90
C PRO A 94 -22.18 -0.93 -0.54
N SER A 95 -23.27 -1.64 -0.81
CA SER A 95 -24.63 -1.18 -0.53
C SER A 95 -24.81 -0.87 0.96
N GLY A 96 -25.39 0.29 1.28
CA GLY A 96 -25.60 0.74 2.66
C GLY A 96 -26.26 -0.29 3.58
N PRO A 97 -27.36 -0.95 3.17
CA PRO A 97 -27.95 -2.07 3.91
C PRO A 97 -26.97 -3.22 4.20
N ALA A 98 -26.10 -3.58 3.27
CA ALA A 98 -25.12 -4.65 3.47
C ALA A 98 -24.05 -4.24 4.50
N VAL A 99 -23.60 -2.99 4.45
CA VAL A 99 -22.65 -2.43 5.45
C VAL A 99 -23.24 -2.47 6.86
N LEU A 100 -24.51 -2.08 7.02
CA LEU A 100 -25.18 -2.13 8.32
C LEU A 100 -25.32 -3.56 8.85
N GLU A 101 -25.70 -4.52 8.00
CA GLU A 101 -25.85 -5.91 8.42
C GLU A 101 -24.50 -6.56 8.78
N GLU A 102 -23.44 -6.26 8.04
CA GLU A 102 -22.08 -6.68 8.40
C GLU A 102 -21.64 -6.07 9.74
N LEU A 103 -21.87 -4.76 9.91
CA LEU A 103 -21.55 -4.07 11.15
C LEU A 103 -22.31 -4.66 12.33
N LYS A 104 -23.62 -4.91 12.21
CA LYS A 104 -24.44 -5.58 13.25
C LYS A 104 -23.90 -6.96 13.60
N ALA A 105 -23.54 -7.76 12.59
CA ALA A 105 -23.01 -9.11 12.80
C ALA A 105 -21.73 -9.10 13.65
N TYR A 106 -20.92 -8.05 13.55
CA TYR A 106 -19.75 -7.84 14.39
C TYR A 106 -20.10 -7.18 15.74
N HIS A 107 -20.91 -6.13 15.72
CA HIS A 107 -21.17 -5.22 16.82
C HIS A 107 -22.05 -5.85 17.90
N ASP A 108 -23.21 -6.39 17.52
CA ASP A 108 -24.25 -6.79 18.48
C ASP A 108 -23.79 -7.90 19.45
N PRO A 109 -23.03 -8.93 19.00
CA PRO A 109 -22.53 -9.96 19.90
C PRO A 109 -21.56 -9.44 20.99
N ILE A 110 -20.90 -8.30 20.75
CA ILE A 110 -19.84 -7.78 21.62
C ILE A 110 -20.35 -6.58 22.43
N TYR A 111 -21.02 -5.63 21.78
CA TYR A 111 -21.36 -4.32 22.34
C TYR A 111 -22.87 -4.09 22.49
N GLY A 112 -23.72 -4.96 21.93
CA GLY A 112 -25.18 -4.75 21.88
C GLY A 112 -25.91 -4.67 23.23
N HIS A 113 -25.19 -4.88 24.35
CA HIS A 113 -25.74 -4.75 25.70
C HIS A 113 -25.67 -3.32 26.27
N PHE A 114 -24.89 -2.42 25.67
CA PHE A 114 -24.79 -0.99 26.05
C PHE A 114 -24.75 -0.04 24.84
N SER A 115 -24.73 -0.58 23.62
CA SER A 115 -24.52 0.17 22.39
C SER A 115 -25.62 -0.11 21.37
N HIS A 116 -26.09 0.93 20.68
CA HIS A 116 -27.25 0.88 19.80
C HIS A 116 -26.95 1.49 18.43
N LEU A 117 -27.28 0.77 17.35
CA LEU A 117 -27.15 1.24 15.97
C LEU A 117 -28.50 1.81 15.47
N HIS A 118 -28.58 3.13 15.30
CA HIS A 118 -29.79 3.85 14.88
C HIS A 118 -29.75 4.25 13.42
N ARG A 119 -30.56 3.55 12.61
CA ARG A 119 -30.72 3.86 11.19
C ARG A 119 -31.70 5.02 10.99
N SER A 120 -31.20 6.25 10.88
CA SER A 120 -32.02 7.45 10.65
C SER A 120 -31.20 8.62 10.09
N ALA A 121 -31.86 9.70 9.70
CA ALA A 121 -31.16 10.98 9.57
C ALA A 121 -30.71 11.52 10.93
N PHE A 122 -29.70 12.39 10.94
CA PHE A 122 -29.21 13.02 12.17
C PHE A 122 -30.29 13.90 12.83
N ASP A 123 -31.03 14.68 12.04
CA ASP A 123 -32.12 15.53 12.53
C ASP A 123 -33.25 14.73 13.18
N GLU A 124 -33.61 13.58 12.59
CA GLU A 124 -34.64 12.69 13.13
C GLU A 124 -34.20 12.07 14.45
N ALA A 125 -32.90 11.77 14.58
CA ALA A 125 -32.36 11.17 15.80
C ALA A 125 -32.41 12.10 17.02
N LEU A 126 -32.50 13.42 16.83
CA LEU A 126 -32.53 14.41 17.92
C LEU A 126 -33.67 14.16 18.93
N GLU A 127 -34.80 13.61 18.48
CA GLU A 127 -35.96 13.31 19.34
C GLU A 127 -35.69 12.18 20.34
N HIS A 128 -34.70 11.32 20.07
CA HIS A 128 -34.32 10.21 20.94
C HIS A 128 -33.40 10.63 22.10
N PHE A 129 -32.80 11.82 22.02
CA PHE A 129 -31.84 12.30 23.02
C PHE A 129 -32.45 13.44 23.85
N SER A 130 -32.27 13.36 25.17
CA SER A 130 -32.68 14.42 26.07
C SER A 130 -31.76 15.63 25.93
N ASP A 131 -32.28 16.82 26.20
CA ASP A 131 -31.43 18.01 26.25
C ASP A 131 -30.42 17.87 27.38
N ARG A 132 -29.20 18.35 27.13
CA ARG A 132 -28.08 18.33 28.09
C ARG A 132 -27.68 16.94 28.61
N SER A 133 -27.83 15.88 27.81
CA SER A 133 -27.48 14.51 28.21
C SER A 133 -26.20 13.95 27.58
N ILE A 134 -25.76 14.46 26.41
CA ILE A 134 -24.64 13.86 25.66
C ILE A 134 -23.31 14.40 26.19
N ASP A 135 -22.45 13.51 26.71
CA ASP A 135 -21.14 13.88 27.25
C ASP A 135 -20.05 13.89 26.17
N LEU A 136 -20.14 12.99 25.19
CA LEU A 136 -19.21 12.91 24.08
C LEU A 136 -19.99 12.77 22.76
N LEU A 137 -19.79 13.71 21.85
CA LEU A 137 -20.40 13.71 20.52
C LEU A 137 -19.29 13.65 19.45
N HIS A 138 -19.35 12.68 18.55
CA HIS A 138 -18.45 12.60 17.41
C HIS A 138 -19.20 12.93 16.11
N LEU A 139 -18.81 14.02 15.47
CA LEU A 139 -19.32 14.48 14.18
C LEU A 139 -18.41 13.98 13.06
N ASN A 140 -18.84 12.92 12.39
CA ASN A 140 -18.15 12.26 11.28
C ASN A 140 -19.07 12.08 10.04
N GLY A 141 -19.98 13.03 9.85
CA GLY A 141 -20.96 13.03 8.76
C GLY A 141 -20.45 13.72 7.49
N SER A 142 -21.20 14.72 7.03
CA SER A 142 -20.91 15.40 5.76
C SER A 142 -19.61 16.20 5.80
N HIS A 143 -18.91 16.19 4.66
CA HIS A 143 -17.70 16.95 4.43
C HIS A 143 -17.96 18.43 4.11
N ALA A 144 -19.20 18.80 3.80
CA ALA A 144 -19.58 20.15 3.44
C ALA A 144 -19.71 21.05 4.67
N TYR A 145 -19.26 22.31 4.54
CA TYR A 145 -19.30 23.30 5.63
C TYR A 145 -20.71 23.49 6.20
N GLU A 146 -21.71 23.76 5.35
CA GLU A 146 -23.07 24.07 5.79
C GLU A 146 -23.74 22.89 6.50
N ALA A 147 -23.50 21.67 6.01
CA ALA A 147 -24.04 20.46 6.64
C ALA A 147 -23.40 20.20 8.00
N ALA A 148 -22.06 20.25 8.10
CA ALA A 148 -21.36 20.08 9.37
C ALA A 148 -21.73 21.17 10.39
N ARG A 149 -21.95 22.41 9.93
CA ARG A 149 -22.39 23.51 10.77
C ARG A 149 -23.81 23.29 11.29
N HIS A 150 -24.73 22.91 10.41
CA HIS A 150 -26.10 22.56 10.78
C HIS A 150 -26.11 21.44 11.83
N ASP A 151 -25.37 20.35 11.60
CA ASP A 151 -25.27 19.23 12.53
C ASP A 151 -24.73 19.70 13.90
N PHE A 152 -23.66 20.51 13.92
CA PHE A 152 -23.13 21.07 15.16
C PHE A 152 -24.17 21.93 15.91
N GLU A 153 -24.83 22.85 15.20
CA GLU A 153 -25.81 23.76 15.80
C GLU A 153 -27.07 23.04 16.30
N ALA A 154 -27.55 22.03 15.56
CA ALA A 154 -28.73 21.25 15.91
C ALA A 154 -28.50 20.33 17.12
N TRP A 155 -27.29 19.76 17.24
CA TRP A 155 -26.92 18.87 18.35
C TRP A 155 -26.39 19.60 19.58
N LEU A 156 -26.00 20.87 19.46
CA LEU A 156 -25.47 21.68 20.56
C LEU A 156 -26.38 21.70 21.82
N PRO A 157 -27.73 21.81 21.74
CA PRO A 157 -28.61 21.76 22.90
C PRO A 157 -28.64 20.40 23.63
N LYS A 158 -28.27 19.32 22.93
CA LYS A 158 -28.23 17.95 23.49
C LYS A 158 -26.97 17.69 24.32
N LEU A 159 -25.92 18.50 24.15
CA LEU A 159 -24.66 18.36 24.89
C LEU A 159 -24.82 18.73 26.37
N SER A 160 -24.28 17.87 27.23
CA SER A 160 -24.30 18.04 28.68
C SER A 160 -23.40 19.19 29.16
N GLU A 161 -23.44 19.46 30.46
CA GLU A 161 -22.51 20.40 31.09
C GLU A 161 -21.04 19.96 30.99
N ARG A 162 -20.77 18.69 30.69
CA ARG A 162 -19.43 18.12 30.49
C ARG A 162 -19.11 17.91 29.01
N GLY A 163 -20.01 18.30 28.11
CA GLY A 163 -19.99 17.95 26.70
C GLY A 163 -18.68 18.27 25.98
N VAL A 164 -18.14 17.25 25.32
CA VAL A 164 -17.00 17.36 24.40
C VAL A 164 -17.45 16.95 22.99
N VAL A 165 -17.04 17.73 22.00
CA VAL A 165 -17.33 17.45 20.58
C VAL A 165 -16.04 17.10 19.86
N LEU A 166 -16.07 15.97 19.15
CA LEU A 166 -15.07 15.57 18.19
C LEU A 166 -15.56 15.93 16.78
N LEU A 167 -14.73 16.60 16.00
CA LEU A 167 -15.03 17.03 14.64
C LEU A 167 -13.97 16.47 13.70
N HIS A 168 -14.33 15.50 12.88
CA HIS A 168 -13.43 14.91 11.90
C HIS A 168 -13.28 15.83 10.67
N HIS A 169 -12.24 15.63 9.83
CA HIS A 169 -11.87 16.51 8.70
C HIS A 169 -11.45 17.93 9.11
N SER A 170 -10.90 18.11 10.32
CA SER A 170 -10.49 19.44 10.82
C SER A 170 -9.32 20.07 10.05
N SER A 171 -8.51 19.24 9.38
CA SER A 171 -7.28 19.64 8.68
C SER A 171 -7.37 19.49 7.15
N MET A 172 -8.47 18.96 6.59
CA MET A 172 -8.60 18.71 5.15
C MET A 172 -9.06 19.96 4.39
N ASN A 173 -8.17 20.59 3.61
CA ASN A 173 -8.39 21.88 2.95
C ASN A 173 -8.58 21.81 1.42
N GLU A 174 -8.99 20.65 0.89
CA GLU A 174 -9.18 20.38 -0.53
C GLU A 174 -10.54 20.90 -1.06
N SER A 175 -10.66 20.99 -2.39
CA SER A 175 -11.90 21.42 -3.04
C SER A 175 -13.05 20.45 -2.70
N GLY A 176 -14.19 20.99 -2.25
CA GLY A 176 -15.34 20.19 -1.81
C GLY A 176 -15.42 19.93 -0.29
N TYR A 177 -14.33 20.18 0.46
CA TYR A 177 -14.28 19.99 1.91
C TYR A 177 -14.36 21.33 2.67
N GLY A 178 -15.26 21.38 3.66
CA GLY A 178 -15.61 22.60 4.39
C GLY A 178 -15.47 22.53 5.90
N VAL A 179 -15.29 21.33 6.47
CA VAL A 179 -15.28 21.15 7.93
C VAL A 179 -14.11 21.88 8.61
N TRP A 180 -12.95 21.97 7.96
CA TRP A 180 -11.80 22.74 8.45
C TRP A 180 -12.11 24.24 8.68
N LYS A 181 -13.05 24.82 7.92
CA LYS A 181 -13.48 26.21 8.09
C LYS A 181 -14.27 26.36 9.40
N LEU A 182 -15.23 25.44 9.61
CA LEU A 182 -16.00 25.36 10.85
C LEU A 182 -15.09 25.12 12.04
N TRP A 183 -14.11 24.22 11.92
CA TRP A 183 -13.09 23.99 12.95
C TRP A 183 -12.37 25.29 13.35
N LYS A 184 -11.88 26.08 12.38
CA LYS A 184 -11.21 27.37 12.65
C LYS A 184 -12.11 28.39 13.35
N GLU A 185 -13.42 28.35 13.13
CA GLU A 185 -14.40 29.21 13.80
C GLU A 185 -14.63 28.73 15.24
N LEU A 186 -14.88 27.44 15.43
CA LEU A 186 -15.18 26.85 16.73
C LEU A 186 -13.97 26.83 17.66
N ALA A 187 -12.77 26.57 17.17
CA ALA A 187 -11.52 26.58 17.95
C ALA A 187 -11.15 27.95 18.50
N LYS A 188 -11.73 29.04 17.97
CA LYS A 188 -11.61 30.40 18.55
C LYS A 188 -12.61 30.63 19.68
N ARG A 189 -13.71 29.89 19.69
CA ARG A 189 -14.84 30.06 20.61
C ARG A 189 -14.74 29.15 21.83
N TYR A 190 -14.22 27.94 21.65
CA TYR A 190 -14.13 26.92 22.70
C TYR A 190 -12.67 26.51 22.95
N PRO A 191 -12.32 26.09 24.18
CA PRO A 191 -11.05 25.40 24.41
C PRO A 191 -10.93 24.18 23.49
N SER A 192 -9.80 24.07 22.79
CA SER A 192 -9.68 23.18 21.64
C SER A 192 -8.32 22.50 21.54
N PHE A 193 -8.30 21.26 21.06
CA PHE A 193 -7.09 20.49 20.74
C PHE A 193 -7.27 19.82 19.37
N GLU A 194 -6.19 19.62 18.62
CA GLU A 194 -6.26 19.04 17.28
C GLU A 194 -5.21 17.94 17.09
N VAL A 195 -5.64 16.85 16.47
CA VAL A 195 -4.80 15.77 15.99
C VAL A 195 -4.83 15.84 14.45
N PRO A 196 -3.80 16.41 13.79
CA PRO A 196 -3.93 16.86 12.39
C PRO A 196 -3.79 15.74 11.33
N HIS A 197 -3.33 14.55 11.71
CA HIS A 197 -3.20 13.42 10.78
C HIS A 197 -4.55 12.76 10.50
N GLY A 198 -4.62 11.82 9.54
CA GLY A 198 -5.89 11.14 9.19
C GLY A 198 -7.02 12.15 8.91
N HIS A 199 -6.74 13.14 8.05
CA HIS A 199 -7.63 14.26 7.70
C HIS A 199 -8.00 15.24 8.83
N GLY A 200 -7.48 15.02 10.03
CA GLY A 200 -7.64 15.90 11.18
C GLY A 200 -8.83 15.53 12.05
N LEU A 201 -8.58 15.47 13.36
CA LEU A 201 -9.59 15.32 14.39
C LEU A 201 -9.48 16.47 15.38
N GLY A 202 -10.46 17.37 15.30
CA GLY A 202 -10.63 18.49 16.21
C GLY A 202 -11.41 18.08 17.45
N VAL A 203 -11.00 18.58 18.61
CA VAL A 203 -11.63 18.31 19.91
C VAL A 203 -12.02 19.63 20.55
N LEU A 204 -13.29 19.79 20.91
CA LEU A 204 -13.85 21.01 21.52
C LEU A 204 -14.43 20.70 22.89
N ALA A 205 -14.00 21.43 23.92
CA ALA A 205 -14.68 21.46 25.21
C ALA A 205 -15.83 22.46 25.16
N VAL A 206 -17.05 21.98 24.93
CA VAL A 206 -18.25 22.82 24.79
C VAL A 206 -18.93 23.02 26.16
N GLY A 207 -18.88 22.00 27.02
CA GLY A 207 -19.45 22.02 28.36
C GLY A 207 -18.65 22.84 29.38
N GLU A 208 -19.35 23.61 30.21
CA GLU A 208 -18.77 24.45 31.27
C GLU A 208 -18.07 23.67 32.39
N LYS A 209 -18.39 22.38 32.54
CA LYS A 209 -17.88 21.46 33.57
C LYS A 209 -17.06 20.31 32.98
N THR A 210 -16.42 20.54 31.83
CA THR A 210 -15.48 19.57 31.22
C THR A 210 -14.44 19.09 32.27
N PRO A 211 -14.12 17.77 32.33
CA PRO A 211 -13.17 17.22 33.30
C PRO A 211 -11.83 17.97 33.35
N ALA A 212 -11.27 18.12 34.56
CA ALA A 212 -10.08 18.94 34.79
C ALA A 212 -8.85 18.41 34.05
N GLU A 213 -8.71 17.09 33.91
CA GLU A 213 -7.65 16.46 33.12
C GLU A 213 -7.77 16.81 31.63
N ALA A 214 -8.99 16.83 31.09
CA ALA A 214 -9.24 17.22 29.71
C ALA A 214 -8.95 18.71 29.49
N LEU A 215 -9.33 19.57 30.44
CA LEU A 215 -8.93 20.98 30.45
C LEU A 215 -7.40 21.16 30.47
N GLY A 216 -6.66 20.24 31.10
CA GLY A 216 -5.20 20.19 31.05
C GLY A 216 -4.64 20.05 29.62
N LEU A 217 -5.28 19.22 28.79
CA LEU A 217 -4.93 19.08 27.37
C LEU A 217 -5.17 20.38 26.59
N PHE A 218 -6.35 20.99 26.77
CA PHE A 218 -6.72 22.23 26.07
C PHE A 218 -5.92 23.45 26.52
N ALA A 219 -5.55 23.52 27.80
CA ALA A 219 -4.78 24.62 28.39
C ALA A 219 -3.26 24.48 28.19
N SER A 220 -2.79 23.32 27.71
CA SER A 220 -1.37 23.08 27.45
C SER A 220 -0.80 24.07 26.42
N PRO A 221 0.46 24.51 26.55
CA PRO A 221 1.12 25.34 25.54
C PRO A 221 1.03 24.72 24.14
N LYS A 222 0.94 25.53 23.09
CA LYS A 222 0.84 25.03 21.71
C LYS A 222 1.95 24.06 21.32
N LYS A 223 3.18 24.31 21.79
CA LYS A 223 4.31 23.40 21.60
C LYS A 223 4.02 22.03 22.24
N THR A 224 3.52 21.99 23.47
CA THR A 224 3.12 20.74 24.15
C THR A 224 1.98 20.04 23.43
N GLN A 225 0.96 20.78 22.97
CA GLN A 225 -0.12 20.20 22.16
C GLN A 225 0.43 19.53 20.90
N GLN A 226 1.32 20.20 20.15
CA GLN A 226 1.96 19.62 18.96
C GLN A 226 2.74 18.34 19.28
N LYS A 227 3.43 18.30 20.43
CA LYS A 227 4.16 17.11 20.90
C LYS A 227 3.19 15.95 21.18
N ILE A 228 2.07 16.21 21.85
CA ILE A 228 1.03 15.22 22.11
C ILE A 228 0.40 14.73 20.79
N SER A 229 0.09 15.62 19.86
CA SER A 229 -0.45 15.25 18.54
C SER A 229 0.52 14.36 17.76
N ARG A 230 1.83 14.62 17.83
CA ARG A 230 2.87 13.76 17.21
C ARG A 230 2.94 12.37 17.82
N LEU A 231 2.75 12.24 19.14
CA LEU A 231 2.67 10.92 19.78
C LEU A 231 1.49 10.13 19.22
N PHE A 232 0.31 10.74 19.15
CA PHE A 232 -0.88 10.08 18.61
C PHE A 232 -0.77 9.78 17.11
N LEU A 233 -0.01 10.57 16.34
CA LEU A 233 0.37 10.23 14.97
C LEU A 233 1.17 8.92 14.93
N ALA A 234 2.24 8.79 15.72
CA ALA A 234 3.03 7.56 15.73
C ALA A 234 2.23 6.33 16.20
N LEU A 235 1.39 6.49 17.22
CA LEU A 235 0.52 5.40 17.67
C LEU A 235 -0.48 5.02 16.58
N GLY A 236 -1.07 6.00 15.89
CA GLY A 236 -1.97 5.76 14.76
C GLY A 236 -1.29 5.06 13.59
N GLN A 237 -0.07 5.48 13.24
CA GLN A 237 0.74 4.82 12.21
C GLN A 237 1.05 3.36 12.58
N ASN A 238 1.22 3.04 13.85
CA ASN A 238 1.42 1.65 14.27
C ASN A 238 0.18 0.79 14.00
N VAL A 239 -1.02 1.33 14.27
CA VAL A 239 -2.29 0.64 13.98
C VAL A 239 -2.44 0.35 12.50
N THR A 240 -2.27 1.37 11.65
CA THR A 240 -2.42 1.22 10.19
C THR A 240 -1.33 0.33 9.59
N SER A 241 -0.08 0.44 10.08
CA SER A 241 1.03 -0.43 9.64
C SER A 241 0.79 -1.90 10.02
N ASN A 242 0.30 -2.18 11.24
CA ASN A 242 0.03 -3.55 11.67
C ASN A 242 -1.06 -4.21 10.81
N GLN A 243 -2.04 -3.44 10.35
CA GLN A 243 -3.08 -3.93 9.45
C GLN A 243 -2.50 -4.33 8.09
N VAL A 244 -1.67 -3.47 7.50
CA VAL A 244 -0.97 -3.77 6.24
C VAL A 244 -0.13 -5.04 6.38
N VAL A 245 0.62 -5.18 7.48
CA VAL A 245 1.41 -6.39 7.75
C VAL A 245 0.53 -7.63 7.89
N ALA A 246 -0.62 -7.53 8.56
CA ALA A 246 -1.55 -8.65 8.70
C ALA A 246 -2.15 -9.07 7.35
N GLN A 247 -2.51 -8.10 6.50
CA GLN A 247 -3.02 -8.35 5.16
C GLN A 247 -1.97 -9.02 4.28
N LEU A 248 -0.74 -8.49 4.26
CA LEU A 248 0.37 -9.08 3.50
C LEU A 248 0.66 -10.52 3.95
N ARG A 249 0.62 -10.81 5.25
CA ARG A 249 0.77 -12.19 5.76
C ARG A 249 -0.32 -13.12 5.25
N ALA A 250 -1.57 -12.64 5.14
CA ALA A 250 -2.67 -13.43 4.61
C ALA A 250 -2.49 -13.69 3.11
N GLU A 251 -2.03 -12.70 2.35
CA GLU A 251 -1.74 -12.82 0.91
C GLU A 251 -0.58 -13.80 0.65
N VAL A 252 0.51 -13.71 1.41
CA VAL A 252 1.63 -14.66 1.35
C VAL A 252 1.14 -16.08 1.63
N SER A 253 0.35 -16.28 2.69
CA SER A 253 -0.20 -17.61 3.01
C SER A 253 -1.13 -18.14 1.91
N ALA A 254 -1.87 -17.27 1.22
CA ALA A 254 -2.70 -17.66 0.09
C ALA A 254 -1.86 -18.02 -1.15
N ALA A 255 -0.78 -17.28 -1.40
CA ALA A 255 0.17 -17.56 -2.47
C ALA A 255 0.88 -18.90 -2.25
N ASP A 256 1.34 -19.19 -1.03
CA ASP A 256 1.98 -20.47 -0.68
C ASP A 256 1.06 -21.66 -0.94
N LYS A 257 -0.23 -21.54 -0.58
CA LYS A 257 -1.23 -22.58 -0.88
C LYS A 257 -1.44 -22.78 -2.37
N ARG A 258 -1.37 -21.70 -3.16
CA ARG A 258 -1.52 -21.75 -4.61
C ARG A 258 -0.29 -22.40 -5.26
N ALA A 259 0.91 -22.02 -4.84
CA ALA A 259 2.17 -22.63 -5.28
C ALA A 259 2.19 -24.14 -4.97
N ALA A 260 1.77 -24.55 -3.77
CA ALA A 260 1.68 -25.97 -3.41
C ALA A 260 0.68 -26.76 -4.29
N ALA A 261 -0.42 -26.12 -4.72
CA ALA A 261 -1.38 -26.73 -5.63
C ALA A 261 -0.83 -26.84 -7.07
N ASP A 262 -0.05 -25.85 -7.50
CA ASP A 262 0.62 -25.86 -8.79
C ASP A 262 1.72 -26.94 -8.85
N ASP A 263 2.49 -27.12 -7.78
CA ASP A 263 3.49 -28.20 -7.68
C ASP A 263 2.86 -29.58 -7.84
N GLN A 264 1.71 -29.83 -7.19
CA GLN A 264 0.96 -31.08 -7.37
C GLN A 264 0.49 -31.27 -8.82
N THR A 265 0.11 -30.18 -9.48
CA THR A 265 -0.31 -30.19 -10.88
C THR A 265 0.87 -30.51 -11.80
N ILE A 266 2.04 -29.90 -11.56
CA ILE A 266 3.28 -30.16 -12.31
C ILE A 266 3.71 -31.61 -12.15
N GLU A 267 3.69 -32.16 -10.93
CA GLU A 267 3.98 -33.59 -10.71
C GLU A 267 3.02 -34.51 -11.48
N GLY A 268 1.74 -34.16 -11.52
CA GLY A 268 0.74 -34.88 -12.31
C GLY A 268 1.02 -34.85 -13.80
N LEU A 269 1.37 -33.67 -14.34
CA LEU A 269 1.73 -33.50 -15.75
C LEU A 269 3.02 -34.23 -16.12
N ASN A 270 4.03 -34.20 -15.26
CA ASN A 270 5.29 -34.92 -15.47
C ASN A 270 5.08 -36.44 -15.53
N ARG A 271 4.19 -36.99 -14.68
CA ARG A 271 3.78 -38.40 -14.76
C ARG A 271 3.11 -38.71 -16.10
N ALA A 272 2.16 -37.89 -16.53
CA ALA A 272 1.48 -38.07 -17.81
C ALA A 272 2.41 -37.95 -19.03
N LEU A 273 3.41 -37.06 -18.98
CA LEU A 273 4.46 -36.96 -20.01
C LEU A 273 5.31 -38.23 -20.06
N GLY A 274 5.74 -38.76 -18.90
CA GLY A 274 6.48 -40.01 -18.84
C GLY A 274 5.71 -41.20 -19.43
N ASP A 275 4.40 -41.30 -19.15
CA ASP A 275 3.53 -42.32 -19.74
C ASP A 275 3.46 -42.16 -21.27
N ARG A 276 3.33 -40.93 -21.77
CA ARG A 276 3.25 -40.63 -23.20
C ARG A 276 4.57 -40.92 -23.93
N ASP A 277 5.71 -40.60 -23.33
CA ASP A 277 7.03 -40.94 -23.89
C ASP A 277 7.21 -42.46 -23.98
N GLY A 278 6.70 -43.21 -23.01
CA GLY A 278 6.61 -44.67 -23.06
C GLY A 278 5.77 -45.19 -24.24
N GLU A 279 4.60 -44.58 -24.48
CA GLU A 279 3.76 -44.92 -25.64
C GLU A 279 4.44 -44.63 -26.98
N VAL A 280 5.12 -43.47 -27.10
CA VAL A 280 5.86 -43.10 -28.31
C VAL A 280 7.00 -44.09 -28.57
N ALA A 281 7.78 -44.43 -27.55
CA ALA A 281 8.85 -45.42 -27.67
C ALA A 281 8.33 -46.79 -28.13
N ALA A 282 7.17 -47.23 -27.61
CA ALA A 282 6.53 -48.48 -28.04
C ALA A 282 6.09 -48.42 -29.52
N ARG A 283 5.55 -47.29 -29.98
CA ARG A 283 5.15 -47.09 -31.37
C ARG A 283 6.35 -47.02 -32.31
N ASP A 284 7.45 -46.39 -31.90
CA ASP A 284 8.67 -46.36 -32.70
C ASP A 284 9.29 -47.75 -32.86
N ALA A 285 9.25 -48.58 -31.83
CA ALA A 285 9.65 -49.99 -31.91
C ALA A 285 8.75 -50.78 -32.89
N GLU A 286 7.43 -50.57 -32.85
CA GLU A 286 6.48 -51.17 -33.79
C GLU A 286 6.78 -50.75 -35.25
N ILE A 287 7.01 -49.45 -35.49
CA ILE A 287 7.38 -48.92 -36.81
C ILE A 287 8.69 -49.54 -37.30
N ALA A 288 9.69 -49.69 -36.42
CA ALA A 288 10.96 -50.32 -36.78
C ALA A 288 10.77 -51.78 -37.22
N THR A 289 9.96 -52.55 -36.49
CA THR A 289 9.61 -53.93 -36.87
C THR A 289 8.89 -53.98 -38.21
N LEU A 290 7.85 -53.15 -38.41
CA LEU A 290 7.10 -53.09 -39.67
C LEU A 290 7.98 -52.67 -40.86
N ARG A 291 8.93 -51.75 -40.67
CA ARG A 291 9.92 -51.38 -41.70
C ARG A 291 10.82 -52.57 -42.04
N GLY A 292 11.24 -53.34 -41.04
CA GLY A 292 11.99 -54.58 -41.22
C GLY A 292 11.21 -55.60 -42.06
N GLU A 293 9.95 -55.86 -41.71
CA GLU A 293 9.06 -56.74 -42.48
C GLU A 293 8.85 -56.25 -43.91
N LEU A 294 8.58 -54.97 -44.11
CA LEU A 294 8.44 -54.37 -45.43
C LEU A 294 9.72 -54.57 -46.24
N SER A 295 10.90 -54.34 -45.65
CA SER A 295 12.18 -54.53 -46.34
C SER A 295 12.38 -55.99 -46.78
N ALA A 296 11.97 -56.96 -45.96
CA ALA A 296 12.01 -58.39 -46.29
C ALA A 296 11.05 -58.73 -47.45
N VAL A 297 9.83 -58.17 -47.44
CA VAL A 297 8.87 -58.30 -48.55
C VAL A 297 9.43 -57.67 -49.83
N LEU A 298 10.00 -56.46 -49.77
CA LEU A 298 10.61 -55.79 -50.92
C LEU A 298 11.82 -56.56 -51.48
N ALA A 299 12.54 -57.29 -50.64
CA ALA A 299 13.69 -58.12 -51.04
C ALA A 299 13.30 -59.50 -51.60
N SER A 300 12.04 -59.91 -51.43
CA SER A 300 11.53 -61.22 -51.87
C SER A 300 11.56 -61.39 -53.40
N SER A 301 11.69 -62.64 -53.85
CA SER A 301 11.77 -63.00 -55.27
C SER A 301 10.51 -62.58 -56.05
N SER A 302 9.33 -62.71 -55.45
CA SER A 302 8.04 -62.27 -56.00
C SER A 302 7.98 -60.76 -56.23
N TRP A 303 8.58 -59.94 -55.36
CA TRP A 303 8.67 -58.48 -55.55
C TRP A 303 9.67 -58.08 -56.64
N LYS A 304 10.74 -58.85 -56.83
CA LYS A 304 11.71 -58.63 -57.92
C LYS A 304 11.15 -59.00 -59.30
N ILE A 305 10.24 -59.96 -59.37
CA ILE A 305 9.63 -60.44 -60.62
C ILE A 305 8.64 -59.43 -61.23
N THR A 306 7.93 -58.66 -60.41
CA THR A 306 6.94 -57.64 -60.89
C THR A 306 7.57 -56.26 -61.19
N ARG A 307 8.90 -56.15 -61.17
CA ARG A 307 9.67 -54.92 -61.37
C ARG A 307 9.47 -54.27 -62.78
N PRO A 308 9.32 -55.00 -63.89
CA PRO A 308 9.09 -54.40 -65.22
C PRO A 308 7.76 -53.66 -65.34
N VAL A 309 6.70 -54.20 -64.71
CA VAL A 309 5.34 -53.64 -64.75
C VAL A 309 5.27 -52.29 -64.02
N ARG A 310 6.15 -52.06 -63.03
CA ARG A 310 6.19 -50.82 -62.24
C ARG A 310 7.09 -49.73 -62.82
N ALA A 311 8.07 -50.09 -63.65
CA ALA A 311 8.96 -49.14 -64.33
C ALA A 311 8.25 -48.25 -65.36
N VAL A 312 7.08 -48.67 -65.86
CA VAL A 312 6.25 -47.90 -66.78
C VAL A 312 5.65 -46.65 -66.10
N LYS A 313 5.53 -46.63 -64.76
CA LYS A 313 5.00 -45.48 -64.01
C LYS A 313 6.08 -44.42 -63.68
N THR A 314 7.37 -44.75 -63.84
CA THR A 314 8.51 -43.88 -63.50
C THR A 314 9.13 -43.15 -64.70
N ALA A 315 8.61 -43.35 -65.93
CA ALA A 315 9.17 -42.79 -67.16
C ALA A 315 8.87 -41.29 -67.40
N PHE A 316 8.22 -40.58 -66.46
CA PHE A 316 7.97 -39.14 -66.56
C PHE A 316 8.27 -38.41 -65.24
N PRO A 317 9.48 -37.86 -65.05
CA PRO A 317 9.80 -37.01 -63.92
C PRO A 317 9.82 -35.51 -64.32
N ARG A 318 9.01 -34.67 -63.64
CA ARG A 318 9.20 -33.20 -63.54
C ARG A 318 10.01 -32.88 -62.26
N PRO A 319 10.71 -31.73 -62.18
CA PRO A 319 11.84 -31.54 -61.25
C PRO A 319 11.41 -31.30 -59.78
N VAL A 320 12.17 -31.89 -58.86
CA VAL A 320 11.80 -32.17 -57.44
C VAL A 320 12.11 -31.01 -56.46
N ASN A 321 12.79 -29.94 -56.88
CA ASN A 321 13.06 -28.82 -55.96
C ASN A 321 11.84 -27.90 -55.72
N ALA A 322 10.88 -27.87 -56.64
CA ALA A 322 9.58 -27.22 -56.41
C ALA A 322 8.68 -28.07 -55.49
N LEU A 323 8.94 -29.38 -55.38
CA LEU A 323 8.09 -30.35 -54.69
C LEU A 323 8.27 -30.38 -53.17
N GLN A 324 9.40 -29.95 -52.62
CA GLN A 324 9.55 -29.84 -51.16
C GLN A 324 8.80 -28.62 -50.58
N GLN A 325 8.82 -27.48 -51.27
CA GLN A 325 8.01 -26.32 -50.88
C GLN A 325 6.52 -26.59 -51.11
N SER A 326 6.16 -27.17 -52.25
CA SER A 326 4.77 -27.53 -52.51
C SER A 326 4.28 -28.68 -51.64
N ALA A 327 5.11 -29.63 -51.19
CA ALA A 327 4.74 -30.64 -50.20
C ALA A 327 4.56 -30.07 -48.78
N ARG A 328 5.35 -29.06 -48.37
CA ARG A 328 5.11 -28.34 -47.10
C ARG A 328 3.82 -27.52 -47.17
N LEU A 329 3.56 -26.85 -48.29
CA LEU A 329 2.31 -26.13 -48.52
C LEU A 329 1.13 -27.10 -48.60
N LEU A 330 1.27 -28.26 -49.24
CA LEU A 330 0.25 -29.31 -49.30
C LEU A 330 0.01 -29.89 -47.91
N TYR A 331 1.06 -30.17 -47.15
CA TYR A 331 0.98 -30.68 -45.78
C TYR A 331 0.31 -29.65 -44.86
N TRP A 332 0.71 -28.39 -44.90
CA TRP A 332 0.07 -27.32 -44.14
C TRP A 332 -1.36 -27.05 -44.61
N SER A 333 -1.68 -27.27 -45.89
CA SER A 333 -3.06 -27.17 -46.41
C SER A 333 -3.92 -28.34 -45.93
N LEU A 334 -3.41 -29.58 -46.01
CA LEU A 334 -4.07 -30.81 -45.58
C LEU A 334 -4.21 -30.93 -44.05
N THR A 335 -3.30 -30.30 -43.30
CA THR A 335 -3.36 -30.22 -41.82
C THR A 335 -4.02 -28.93 -41.32
N PHE A 336 -4.57 -28.11 -42.23
CA PHE A 336 -5.18 -26.80 -41.91
C PHE A 336 -4.26 -25.81 -41.15
N GLN A 337 -2.94 -26.04 -41.16
CA GLN A 337 -1.93 -25.19 -40.54
C GLN A 337 -1.54 -23.99 -41.41
N LEU A 338 -1.77 -24.04 -42.73
CA LEU A 338 -1.37 -22.99 -43.68
C LEU A 338 -2.10 -21.66 -43.42
N PRO A 339 -3.43 -21.64 -43.21
CA PRO A 339 -4.13 -20.40 -42.86
C PRO A 339 -3.62 -19.79 -41.56
N ARG A 340 -3.32 -20.61 -40.55
CA ARG A 340 -2.79 -20.16 -39.26
C ARG A 340 -1.39 -19.56 -39.40
N LYS A 341 -0.49 -20.22 -40.15
CA LYS A 341 0.86 -19.69 -40.41
C LYS A 341 0.85 -18.39 -41.19
N LEU A 342 0.00 -18.28 -42.22
CA LEU A 342 -0.15 -17.05 -43.00
C LEU A 342 -0.77 -15.91 -42.17
N ARG A 343 -1.70 -16.21 -41.25
CA ARG A 343 -2.25 -15.22 -40.31
C ARG A 343 -1.18 -14.72 -39.33
N THR A 344 -0.41 -15.62 -38.73
CA THR A 344 0.70 -15.24 -37.84
C THR A 344 1.73 -14.40 -38.57
N GLN A 345 2.15 -14.80 -39.77
CA GLN A 345 3.12 -14.04 -40.54
C GLN A 345 2.62 -12.63 -40.88
N ARG A 346 1.37 -12.49 -41.35
CA ARG A 346 0.76 -11.18 -41.63
C ARG A 346 0.63 -10.32 -40.38
N ALA A 347 0.30 -10.92 -39.23
CA ALA A 347 0.22 -10.22 -37.95
C ALA A 347 1.60 -9.71 -37.52
N THR A 348 2.63 -10.55 -37.62
CA THR A 348 4.03 -10.17 -37.34
C THR A 348 4.50 -9.05 -38.25
N GLU A 349 4.25 -9.14 -39.56
CA GLU A 349 4.63 -8.09 -40.52
C GLU A 349 3.93 -6.76 -40.23
N LYS A 350 2.62 -6.78 -39.90
CA LYS A 350 1.87 -5.57 -39.55
C LYS A 350 2.32 -4.94 -38.24
N ILE A 351 2.57 -5.74 -37.21
CA ILE A 351 3.04 -5.23 -35.92
C ILE A 351 4.46 -4.67 -36.08
N ALA A 352 5.34 -5.36 -36.81
CA ALA A 352 6.68 -4.86 -37.11
C ALA A 352 6.65 -3.51 -37.84
N ALA A 353 5.75 -3.36 -38.83
CA ALA A 353 5.64 -2.14 -39.62
C ALA A 353 4.95 -0.98 -38.90
N SER A 354 4.42 -1.19 -37.68
CA SER A 354 3.72 -0.17 -36.91
C SER A 354 4.61 0.63 -35.96
N ASP A 355 5.85 0.16 -35.74
CA ASP A 355 6.80 0.64 -34.73
C ASP A 355 6.27 0.65 -33.28
N LEU A 356 5.11 0.03 -33.02
CA LEU A 356 4.49 -0.08 -31.70
C LEU A 356 4.98 -1.29 -30.89
N PHE A 357 5.92 -2.08 -31.42
CA PHE A 357 6.54 -3.18 -30.70
C PHE A 357 8.00 -2.84 -30.38
N ASP A 358 8.27 -2.56 -29.10
CA ASP A 358 9.61 -2.26 -28.62
C ASP A 358 10.29 -3.55 -28.14
N SER A 359 11.21 -4.06 -28.97
CA SER A 359 11.95 -5.29 -28.66
C SER A 359 12.85 -5.15 -27.43
N ALA A 360 13.39 -3.96 -27.15
CA ALA A 360 14.26 -3.73 -25.99
C ALA A 360 13.45 -3.69 -24.70
N TYR A 361 12.33 -2.95 -24.71
CA TYR A 361 11.37 -2.96 -23.60
C TYR A 361 10.81 -4.36 -23.34
N TYR A 362 10.46 -5.09 -24.39
CA TYR A 362 9.89 -6.42 -24.26
C TYR A 362 10.88 -7.41 -23.63
N LEU A 363 12.16 -7.39 -24.02
CA LEU A 363 13.16 -8.27 -23.43
C LEU A 363 13.54 -7.85 -22.00
N LEU A 364 13.58 -6.56 -21.69
CA LEU A 364 13.87 -6.04 -20.35
C LEU A 364 12.83 -6.50 -19.32
N ASN A 365 11.55 -6.49 -19.69
CA ASN A 365 10.44 -6.88 -18.82
C ASN A 365 10.13 -8.39 -18.85
N ASN A 366 10.82 -9.16 -19.70
CA ASN A 366 10.59 -10.60 -19.87
C ASN A 366 11.93 -11.37 -19.91
N PRO A 367 12.62 -11.52 -18.76
CA PRO A 367 13.93 -12.17 -18.68
C PRO A 367 13.91 -13.62 -19.18
N ASP A 368 12.79 -14.33 -19.00
CA ASP A 368 12.57 -15.69 -19.48
C ASP A 368 12.70 -15.80 -21.01
N ILE A 369 12.28 -14.76 -21.73
CA ILE A 369 12.39 -14.70 -23.19
C ILE A 369 13.79 -14.29 -23.62
N ALA A 370 14.42 -13.36 -22.90
CA ALA A 370 15.81 -12.97 -23.13
C ALA A 370 16.78 -14.15 -23.00
N GLU A 371 16.58 -15.02 -22.01
CA GLU A 371 17.39 -16.23 -21.80
C GLU A 371 17.11 -17.32 -22.83
N SER A 372 15.87 -17.41 -23.35
CA SER A 372 15.47 -18.42 -24.34
C SER A 372 16.04 -18.21 -25.74
N GLY A 373 16.47 -16.99 -26.08
CA GLY A 373 16.93 -16.60 -27.42
C GLY A 373 15.84 -16.60 -28.49
N ILE A 374 14.57 -16.70 -28.11
CA ILE A 374 13.43 -16.63 -29.03
C ILE A 374 13.26 -15.18 -29.53
N ASP A 375 12.95 -15.01 -30.82
CA ASP A 375 12.63 -13.69 -31.38
C ASP A 375 11.46 -13.04 -30.60
N PRO A 376 11.66 -11.84 -30.01
CA PRO A 376 10.70 -11.26 -29.06
C PRO A 376 9.37 -10.90 -29.75
N LEU A 377 9.42 -10.41 -30.98
CA LEU A 377 8.23 -10.08 -31.76
C LEU A 377 7.43 -11.33 -32.10
N LEU A 378 8.10 -12.39 -32.58
CA LEU A 378 7.46 -13.68 -32.85
C LEU A 378 6.87 -14.29 -31.57
N HIS A 379 7.56 -14.16 -30.44
CA HIS A 379 7.05 -14.60 -29.15
C HIS A 379 5.76 -13.84 -28.79
N TYR A 380 5.78 -12.52 -28.88
CA TYR A 380 4.62 -11.68 -28.58
C TYR A 380 3.40 -12.03 -29.43
N VAL A 381 3.57 -12.17 -30.75
CA VAL A 381 2.48 -12.49 -31.68
C VAL A 381 1.91 -13.89 -31.44
N THR A 382 2.74 -14.86 -31.06
CA THR A 382 2.31 -16.26 -30.94
C THR A 382 1.84 -16.65 -29.54
N LYS A 383 2.35 -16.01 -28.50
CA LYS A 383 2.10 -16.36 -27.09
C LYS A 383 1.97 -15.15 -26.18
N GLY A 384 2.90 -14.21 -26.26
CA GLY A 384 3.01 -13.12 -25.27
C GLY A 384 1.76 -12.27 -25.10
N ALA A 385 1.02 -12.00 -26.19
CA ALA A 385 -0.27 -11.33 -26.12
C ALA A 385 -1.34 -12.12 -25.35
N ALA A 386 -1.40 -13.45 -25.51
CA ALA A 386 -2.34 -14.29 -24.78
C ALA A 386 -1.95 -14.42 -23.29
N GLU A 387 -0.65 -14.30 -23.00
CA GLU A 387 -0.08 -14.23 -21.65
C GLU A 387 -0.22 -12.83 -21.01
N ARG A 388 -0.87 -11.88 -21.69
CA ARG A 388 -1.06 -10.49 -21.25
C ARG A 388 0.24 -9.69 -21.04
N ARG A 389 1.31 -10.01 -21.76
CA ARG A 389 2.56 -9.22 -21.76
C ARG A 389 2.39 -7.92 -22.54
N ASN A 390 3.07 -6.85 -22.14
CA ASN A 390 2.96 -5.53 -22.78
C ASN A 390 4.02 -5.36 -23.88
N PRO A 391 3.67 -4.87 -25.09
CA PRO A 391 4.59 -4.71 -26.21
C PRO A 391 5.42 -3.42 -26.18
N ASN A 392 4.98 -2.41 -25.41
CA ASN A 392 5.65 -1.14 -25.20
C ASN A 392 5.15 -0.49 -23.88
N PRO A 393 5.78 0.60 -23.39
CA PRO A 393 5.43 1.22 -22.10
C PRO A 393 4.02 1.83 -21.99
N LEU A 394 3.39 2.17 -23.11
CA LEU A 394 2.11 2.88 -23.17
C LEU A 394 0.93 2.01 -23.63
N PHE A 395 1.21 0.76 -24.01
CA PHE A 395 0.21 -0.22 -24.40
C PHE A 395 0.07 -1.30 -23.32
N ASP A 396 -1.08 -1.30 -22.65
CA ASP A 396 -1.42 -2.29 -21.63
C ASP A 396 -2.36 -3.34 -22.23
N THR A 397 -1.83 -4.56 -22.41
CA THR A 397 -2.54 -5.66 -23.03
C THR A 397 -3.78 -6.09 -22.24
N ALA A 398 -3.73 -6.07 -20.91
CA ALA A 398 -4.84 -6.49 -20.07
C ALA A 398 -5.96 -5.43 -20.06
N TYR A 399 -5.58 -4.17 -19.92
CA TYR A 399 -6.49 -3.02 -19.99
C TYR A 399 -7.21 -2.96 -21.34
N TYR A 400 -6.46 -3.09 -22.44
CA TYR A 400 -7.03 -2.98 -23.78
C TYR A 400 -8.03 -4.10 -24.07
N LEU A 401 -7.74 -5.33 -23.67
CA LEU A 401 -8.68 -6.46 -23.83
C LEU A 401 -9.94 -6.32 -22.96
N ALA A 402 -9.84 -5.69 -21.78
CA ALA A 402 -11.02 -5.42 -20.94
C ALA A 402 -11.97 -4.40 -21.60
N LYS A 403 -11.41 -3.42 -22.34
CA LYS A 403 -12.19 -2.41 -23.08
C LYS A 403 -12.58 -2.82 -24.51
N ALA A 404 -11.99 -3.88 -25.06
CA ALA A 404 -12.29 -4.43 -26.38
C ALA A 404 -12.68 -5.92 -26.29
N PRO A 405 -13.84 -6.24 -25.69
CA PRO A 405 -14.28 -7.63 -25.50
C PRO A 405 -14.41 -8.39 -26.83
N GLU A 406 -14.73 -7.71 -27.94
CA GLU A 406 -14.78 -8.35 -29.26
C GLU A 406 -13.41 -8.82 -29.76
N ALA A 407 -12.33 -8.14 -29.38
CA ALA A 407 -10.97 -8.57 -29.69
C ALA A 407 -10.58 -9.78 -28.83
N ALA A 408 -11.01 -9.78 -27.57
CA ALA A 408 -10.81 -10.89 -26.63
C ALA A 408 -11.57 -12.15 -27.06
N ASP A 409 -12.86 -12.03 -27.38
CA ASP A 409 -13.74 -13.13 -27.81
C ASP A 409 -13.29 -13.75 -29.13
N ALA A 410 -12.76 -12.92 -30.04
CA ALA A 410 -12.20 -13.38 -31.31
C ALA A 410 -10.80 -14.00 -31.17
N GLY A 411 -10.17 -13.93 -29.99
CA GLY A 411 -8.79 -14.35 -29.76
C GLY A 411 -7.79 -13.60 -30.65
N THR A 412 -8.10 -12.34 -30.99
CA THR A 412 -7.26 -11.52 -31.85
C THR A 412 -6.12 -10.94 -31.02
N ASN A 413 -4.92 -10.82 -31.61
CA ASN A 413 -3.82 -10.15 -30.94
C ASN A 413 -4.23 -8.68 -30.64
N PRO A 414 -4.15 -8.23 -29.37
CA PRO A 414 -4.68 -6.93 -28.94
C PRO A 414 -3.96 -5.75 -29.58
N LEU A 415 -2.64 -5.83 -29.74
CA LEU A 415 -1.88 -4.78 -30.44
C LEU A 415 -2.25 -4.74 -31.93
N LEU A 416 -2.41 -5.90 -32.58
CA LEU A 416 -2.89 -5.95 -33.97
C LEU A 416 -4.28 -5.34 -34.10
N HIS A 417 -5.18 -5.65 -33.16
CA HIS A 417 -6.54 -5.09 -33.15
C HIS A 417 -6.50 -3.56 -33.00
N TYR A 418 -5.64 -3.05 -32.11
CA TYR A 418 -5.44 -1.62 -31.94
C TYR A 418 -4.95 -0.94 -33.21
N ILE A 419 -3.94 -1.52 -33.88
CA ILE A 419 -3.40 -1.01 -35.14
C ILE A 419 -4.46 -0.98 -36.24
N GLU A 420 -5.29 -2.03 -36.34
CA GLU A 420 -6.25 -2.16 -37.43
C GLU A 420 -7.56 -1.39 -37.21
N LYS A 421 -7.97 -1.21 -35.96
CA LYS A 421 -9.29 -0.67 -35.61
C LYS A 421 -9.26 0.25 -34.40
N GLY A 422 -8.64 -0.18 -33.30
CA GLY A 422 -8.74 0.51 -32.02
C GLY A 422 -8.34 1.98 -32.05
N ALA A 423 -7.23 2.29 -32.73
CA ALA A 423 -6.76 3.66 -32.88
C ALA A 423 -7.76 4.55 -33.66
N ALA A 424 -8.32 4.03 -34.76
CA ALA A 424 -9.30 4.75 -35.56
C ALA A 424 -10.66 4.91 -34.85
N GLU A 425 -10.98 4.01 -33.93
CA GLU A 425 -12.16 4.07 -33.06
C GLU A 425 -11.95 4.96 -31.82
N GLY A 426 -10.78 5.60 -31.68
CA GLY A 426 -10.47 6.49 -30.57
C GLY A 426 -10.27 5.78 -29.23
N ARG A 427 -9.91 4.49 -29.25
CA ARG A 427 -9.71 3.70 -28.02
C ARG A 427 -8.35 3.98 -27.40
N ASP A 428 -8.30 3.95 -26.07
CA ASP A 428 -7.06 4.13 -25.33
C ASP A 428 -6.25 2.83 -25.32
N PRO A 429 -4.96 2.85 -25.70
CA PRO A 429 -4.08 1.68 -25.67
C PRO A 429 -3.69 1.25 -24.25
N GLY A 430 -3.87 2.13 -23.27
CA GLY A 430 -3.56 1.92 -21.85
C GLY A 430 -4.00 3.13 -21.02
N PRO A 431 -3.95 3.05 -19.69
CA PRO A 431 -4.35 4.16 -18.80
C PRO A 431 -3.49 5.42 -18.96
N ARG A 432 -2.30 5.29 -19.56
CA ARG A 432 -1.31 6.37 -19.72
C ARG A 432 -1.38 7.12 -21.04
N PHE A 433 -2.39 6.86 -21.85
CA PHE A 433 -2.50 7.46 -23.16
C PHE A 433 -3.98 7.72 -23.48
N ASP A 434 -4.42 8.97 -23.27
CA ASP A 434 -5.75 9.43 -23.69
C ASP A 434 -5.71 9.73 -25.20
N THR A 435 -6.26 8.81 -25.98
CA THR A 435 -6.28 8.91 -27.45
C THR A 435 -7.09 10.12 -27.91
N SER A 436 -8.17 10.45 -27.21
CA SER A 436 -9.04 11.58 -27.57
C SER A 436 -8.35 12.91 -27.32
N LEU A 437 -7.69 13.04 -26.16
CA LEU A 437 -6.92 14.24 -25.81
C LEU A 437 -5.74 14.44 -26.78
N TYR A 438 -5.04 13.37 -27.14
CA TYR A 438 -3.93 13.47 -28.09
C TYR A 438 -4.39 13.94 -29.47
N LEU A 439 -5.51 13.41 -29.98
CA LEU A 439 -6.07 13.80 -31.26
C LEU A 439 -6.64 15.23 -31.25
N GLU A 440 -7.16 15.71 -30.12
CA GLU A 440 -7.57 17.11 -29.95
C GLU A 440 -6.37 18.06 -29.98
N GLN A 441 -5.26 17.66 -29.37
CA GLN A 441 -4.03 18.45 -29.32
C GLN A 441 -3.23 18.40 -30.64
N ASN A 442 -3.44 17.37 -31.47
CA ASN A 442 -2.75 17.17 -32.74
C ASN A 442 -3.77 16.90 -33.87
N PRO A 443 -4.55 17.92 -34.30
CA PRO A 443 -5.61 17.76 -35.31
C PRO A 443 -5.12 17.20 -36.65
N GLU A 444 -3.86 17.46 -37.01
CA GLU A 444 -3.22 16.94 -38.21
C GLU A 444 -3.10 15.40 -38.20
N VAL A 445 -2.97 14.79 -37.02
CA VAL A 445 -2.93 13.33 -36.86
C VAL A 445 -4.32 12.75 -37.10
N ALA A 446 -5.35 13.43 -36.60
CA ALA A 446 -6.75 13.07 -36.82
C ALA A 446 -7.14 13.18 -38.30
N GLU A 447 -6.76 14.29 -38.96
CA GLU A 447 -7.06 14.54 -40.38
C GLU A 447 -6.30 13.59 -41.32
N ALA A 448 -5.06 13.23 -40.99
CA ALA A 448 -4.25 12.30 -41.77
C ALA A 448 -4.60 10.82 -41.52
N GLY A 449 -5.43 10.52 -40.51
CA GLY A 449 -5.77 9.15 -40.11
C GLY A 449 -4.56 8.33 -39.65
N ILE A 450 -3.55 9.00 -39.09
CA ILE A 450 -2.33 8.37 -38.58
C ILE A 450 -2.63 7.75 -37.21
N ASN A 451 -2.01 6.61 -36.91
CA ASN A 451 -2.17 6.00 -35.59
C ASN A 451 -1.60 6.95 -34.50
N PRO A 452 -2.42 7.37 -33.50
CA PRO A 452 -2.03 8.33 -32.48
C PRO A 452 -0.80 7.91 -31.67
N LEU A 453 -0.74 6.63 -31.29
CA LEU A 453 0.37 6.09 -30.49
C LEU A 453 1.65 5.97 -31.32
N SER A 454 1.53 5.60 -32.61
CA SER A 454 2.69 5.54 -33.51
C SER A 454 3.27 6.94 -33.73
N HIS A 455 2.41 7.93 -34.00
CA HIS A 455 2.83 9.33 -34.15
C HIS A 455 3.47 9.86 -32.86
N TYR A 456 2.94 9.50 -31.70
CA TYR A 456 3.54 9.86 -30.41
C TYR A 456 4.97 9.33 -30.29
N PHE A 457 5.21 8.05 -30.55
CA PHE A 457 6.56 7.47 -30.47
C PHE A 457 7.54 8.05 -31.51
N GLU A 458 7.07 8.34 -32.73
CA GLU A 458 7.90 8.95 -33.78
C GLU A 458 8.36 10.37 -33.40
N HIS A 459 7.50 11.15 -32.73
CA HIS A 459 7.78 12.54 -32.40
C HIS A 459 8.36 12.78 -30.98
N HIS A 460 8.33 11.79 -30.07
CA HIS A 460 8.77 11.95 -28.67
C HIS A 460 10.02 11.10 -28.30
N SER A 461 10.80 10.64 -29.28
CA SER A 461 11.95 9.77 -29.03
C SER A 461 13.20 10.48 -28.48
N ALA A 462 13.36 10.54 -27.15
CA ALA A 462 14.63 10.33 -26.40
C ALA A 462 14.49 10.57 -24.87
N GLY A 463 13.65 9.79 -24.18
CA GLY A 463 13.64 9.73 -22.72
C GLY A 463 12.74 8.60 -22.26
N HIS A 464 13.30 7.56 -21.64
CA HIS A 464 12.55 6.38 -21.17
C HIS A 464 11.70 6.68 -19.92
N GLY A 465 10.88 7.74 -19.95
CA GLY A 465 10.07 8.13 -18.79
C GLY A 465 9.11 9.30 -19.00
N ASP A 466 8.76 9.70 -20.21
CA ASP A 466 7.76 10.76 -20.39
C ASP A 466 6.33 10.20 -20.31
N ALA A 467 5.51 10.84 -19.48
CA ALA A 467 4.09 10.57 -19.33
C ALA A 467 3.35 10.98 -20.61
N GLY A 468 2.35 10.19 -21.02
CA GLY A 468 1.51 10.53 -22.16
C GLY A 468 0.63 11.76 -21.89
N PRO A 469 -0.16 12.22 -22.87
CA PRO A 469 -1.22 13.18 -22.61
C PRO A 469 -2.24 12.55 -21.65
N GLU A 470 -2.13 12.87 -20.36
CA GLU A 470 -2.95 12.32 -19.28
C GLU A 470 -3.93 13.39 -18.73
N ARG A 471 -5.10 12.96 -18.24
CA ARG A 471 -6.00 13.82 -17.47
C ARG A 471 -5.55 13.83 -16.00
N GLU A 472 -5.46 15.01 -15.38
CA GLU A 472 -5.18 15.14 -13.95
C GLU A 472 -6.21 14.32 -13.14
N GLY A 473 -5.77 13.19 -12.55
CA GLY A 473 -6.62 12.32 -11.74
C GLY A 473 -6.13 10.88 -11.51
N GLU A 474 -5.21 10.34 -12.31
CA GLU A 474 -4.76 8.93 -12.21
C GLU A 474 -3.25 8.77 -11.89
N LEU A 475 -2.69 9.63 -11.04
CA LEU A 475 -1.24 9.73 -10.83
C LEU A 475 -0.63 8.54 -10.02
N ASP A 476 -1.38 7.85 -9.16
CA ASP A 476 -0.74 7.01 -8.13
C ASP A 476 -0.56 5.52 -8.50
N ALA A 477 -1.36 4.96 -9.41
CA ALA A 477 -1.28 3.52 -9.73
C ALA A 477 -0.20 3.19 -10.78
N GLY A 478 0.10 4.13 -11.68
CA GLY A 478 1.04 3.89 -12.76
C GLY A 478 2.51 3.98 -12.32
N ILE A 479 2.87 4.97 -11.50
CA ILE A 479 4.28 5.34 -11.23
C ILE A 479 5.04 4.17 -10.57
N ALA A 480 4.35 3.36 -9.78
CA ALA A 480 4.82 2.10 -9.21
C ALA A 480 5.36 1.09 -10.26
N ALA A 481 4.70 0.98 -11.42
CA ALA A 481 5.03 -0.01 -12.43
C ALA A 481 6.18 0.41 -13.38
N LEU A 482 6.52 1.72 -13.43
CA LEU A 482 7.48 2.26 -14.42
C LEU A 482 8.95 2.19 -13.99
N ALA A 483 9.24 2.02 -12.70
CA ALA A 483 10.61 2.08 -12.19
C ALA A 483 11.35 0.74 -12.21
N GLY A 484 10.68 -0.38 -12.54
CA GLY A 484 11.23 -1.72 -12.28
C GLY A 484 11.64 -1.93 -10.82
N LEU A 485 11.11 -1.09 -9.92
CA LEU A 485 11.27 -1.22 -8.49
C LEU A 485 10.30 -2.29 -8.05
N ASP A 486 10.84 -3.41 -7.61
CA ASP A 486 10.07 -4.40 -6.88
C ASP A 486 9.56 -3.72 -5.60
N LEU A 487 8.29 -3.31 -5.60
CA LEU A 487 7.63 -2.76 -4.41
C LEU A 487 7.43 -3.82 -3.31
N HIS A 488 7.82 -5.07 -3.58
CA HIS A 488 7.97 -6.14 -2.58
C HIS A 488 9.38 -6.23 -1.98
N ASP A 489 10.31 -5.35 -2.37
CA ASP A 489 11.61 -5.25 -1.73
C ASP A 489 11.45 -4.58 -0.35
N GLU A 490 11.69 -5.34 0.73
CA GLU A 490 11.63 -4.87 2.13
C GLU A 490 12.33 -3.52 2.34
N ALA A 491 13.41 -3.26 1.59
CA ALA A 491 14.19 -2.03 1.72
C ALA A 491 13.52 -0.79 1.11
N ALA A 492 12.53 -0.91 0.22
CA ALA A 492 11.75 0.22 -0.30
C ALA A 492 10.67 0.69 0.69
N TYR A 493 10.09 -0.25 1.45
CA TYR A 493 9.08 0.04 2.48
C TYR A 493 9.69 0.60 3.77
N GLU A 494 10.93 0.22 4.08
CA GLU A 494 11.65 0.73 5.25
C GLU A 494 12.37 2.05 4.97
N PHE A 495 12.58 2.44 3.70
CA PHE A 495 13.35 3.62 3.31
C PHE A 495 12.74 4.94 3.82
N ASP A 496 13.55 5.71 4.55
CA ASP A 496 13.18 7.04 5.04
C ASP A 496 14.04 8.09 4.30
N PRO A 497 13.46 8.87 3.38
CA PRO A 497 14.21 9.83 2.58
C PRO A 497 14.80 10.98 3.41
N GLU A 498 14.11 11.40 4.49
CA GLU A 498 14.64 12.45 5.37
C GLU A 498 15.84 11.93 6.17
N PHE A 499 15.75 10.70 6.69
CA PHE A 499 16.86 10.02 7.34
C PHE A 499 18.04 9.82 6.40
N TYR A 500 17.79 9.31 5.19
CA TYR A 500 18.82 8.98 4.22
C TYR A 500 19.62 10.21 3.81
N LEU A 501 18.95 11.30 3.47
CA LEU A 501 19.60 12.57 3.12
C LEU A 501 20.30 13.21 4.32
N ALA A 502 19.74 13.06 5.53
CA ALA A 502 20.35 13.56 6.75
C ALA A 502 21.58 12.75 7.20
N LEU A 503 21.65 11.45 6.93
CA LEU A 503 22.80 10.60 7.26
C LEU A 503 23.95 10.76 6.26
N HIS A 504 23.61 10.98 4.99
CA HIS A 504 24.53 11.03 3.85
C HIS A 504 24.66 12.43 3.27
N ASN A 505 25.45 13.28 3.95
CA ASN A 505 25.66 14.70 3.59
C ASN A 505 26.17 14.93 2.15
N ASP A 506 26.79 13.92 1.53
CA ASP A 506 27.26 13.96 0.15
C ASP A 506 26.12 13.94 -0.90
N LEU A 507 24.89 13.64 -0.48
CA LEU A 507 23.71 13.51 -1.35
C LEU A 507 22.84 14.76 -1.42
N HIS A 508 23.34 15.92 -0.96
CA HIS A 508 22.63 17.21 -0.97
C HIS A 508 22.18 17.71 -2.36
N TYR A 509 22.63 17.08 -3.45
CA TYR A 509 22.21 17.38 -4.82
C TYR A 509 20.87 16.71 -5.22
N LEU A 510 20.38 15.75 -4.43
CA LEU A 510 19.09 15.11 -4.61
C LEU A 510 17.99 16.04 -4.08
N ARG A 511 16.99 16.34 -4.92
CA ARG A 511 16.04 17.44 -4.69
C ARG A 511 14.77 17.05 -3.92
N ASP A 512 14.48 15.75 -3.83
CA ASP A 512 13.27 15.22 -3.22
C ASP A 512 13.49 13.77 -2.74
N GLY A 513 12.51 13.26 -1.99
CA GLY A 513 12.57 11.91 -1.42
C GLY A 513 12.51 10.78 -2.45
N PHE A 514 11.97 11.06 -3.64
CA PHE A 514 11.92 10.08 -4.73
C PHE A 514 13.30 9.91 -5.40
N ALA A 515 14.00 11.02 -5.64
CA ALA A 515 15.39 11.03 -6.09
C ALA A 515 16.31 10.34 -5.07
N ALA A 516 16.04 10.50 -3.77
CA ALA A 516 16.74 9.80 -2.70
C ALA A 516 16.53 8.28 -2.75
N LEU A 517 15.31 7.81 -2.96
CA LEU A 517 14.97 6.39 -3.09
C LEU A 517 15.62 5.77 -4.34
N LEU A 518 15.55 6.46 -5.48
CA LEU A 518 16.20 6.02 -6.71
C LEU A 518 17.72 5.95 -6.56
N HIS A 519 18.34 6.92 -5.88
CA HIS A 519 19.76 6.87 -5.57
C HIS A 519 20.10 5.67 -4.67
N TYR A 520 19.29 5.44 -3.63
CA TYR A 520 19.48 4.32 -2.71
C TYR A 520 19.43 2.96 -3.42
N LYS A 521 18.42 2.74 -4.26
CA LYS A 521 18.25 1.50 -5.03
C LYS A 521 19.28 1.30 -6.14
N SER A 522 19.68 2.38 -6.81
CA SER A 522 20.66 2.28 -7.91
C SER A 522 22.12 2.14 -7.42
N LYS A 523 22.46 2.79 -6.29
CA LYS A 523 23.85 2.91 -5.81
C LYS A 523 24.00 2.65 -4.30
N GLY A 524 23.10 3.21 -3.49
CA GLY A 524 23.21 3.18 -2.03
C GLY A 524 23.32 1.78 -1.42
N GLU A 525 22.55 0.80 -1.90
CA GLU A 525 22.61 -0.59 -1.41
C GLU A 525 23.96 -1.25 -1.69
N ARG A 526 24.52 -1.03 -2.89
CA ARG A 526 25.85 -1.53 -3.27
C ARG A 526 26.96 -0.87 -2.45
N GLU A 527 26.76 0.40 -2.10
CA GLU A 527 27.64 1.16 -1.22
C GLU A 527 27.40 0.85 0.27
N ARG A 528 26.49 -0.07 0.61
CA ARG A 528 26.08 -0.44 1.98
C ARG A 528 25.59 0.74 2.81
N ARG A 529 25.00 1.75 2.16
CA ARG A 529 24.36 2.88 2.85
C ARG A 529 23.12 2.41 3.60
N CYS A 530 22.85 3.01 4.75
CA CYS A 530 21.59 2.78 5.47
C CYS A 530 20.48 3.63 4.87
N GLY A 531 19.39 2.99 4.44
CA GLY A 531 18.18 3.63 3.91
C GLY A 531 17.20 4.11 4.97
N SER A 532 17.33 3.63 6.21
CA SER A 532 16.36 3.91 7.28
C SER A 532 16.96 3.82 8.68
N PRO A 533 16.31 4.43 9.69
CA PRO A 533 16.72 4.29 11.08
C PRO A 533 16.68 2.84 11.60
N GLY A 534 15.69 2.05 11.18
CA GLY A 534 15.54 0.64 11.58
C GLY A 534 16.68 -0.22 11.06
N LEU A 535 17.02 -0.09 9.78
CA LEU A 535 18.15 -0.74 9.15
C LEU A 535 19.48 -0.30 9.77
N PHE A 536 19.61 0.98 10.11
CA PHE A 536 20.80 1.52 10.76
C PHE A 536 21.09 0.85 12.10
N LEU A 537 20.08 0.71 12.98
CA LEU A 537 20.27 0.02 14.26
C LEU A 537 20.51 -1.48 14.10
N LYS A 538 19.86 -2.12 13.12
CA LYS A 538 20.08 -3.54 12.79
C LYS A 538 21.50 -3.78 12.27
N GLN A 539 22.06 -2.87 11.48
CA GLN A 539 23.45 -2.95 10.99
C GLN A 539 24.48 -2.76 12.11
N LEU A 540 24.15 -1.98 13.14
CA LEU A 540 25.01 -1.76 14.29
C LEU A 540 25.02 -2.95 15.28
N ASP A 541 24.18 -3.96 15.08
CA ASP A 541 24.06 -5.19 15.90
C ASP A 541 23.92 -4.89 17.41
N VAL A 542 23.11 -3.88 17.74
CA VAL A 542 22.97 -3.36 19.11
C VAL A 542 21.75 -4.00 19.80
N GLU A 543 21.92 -4.51 21.02
CA GLU A 543 20.82 -5.09 21.79
C GLU A 543 19.73 -4.04 22.15
N PRO A 544 18.44 -4.43 22.22
CA PRO A 544 17.38 -3.54 22.67
C PRO A 544 17.62 -3.01 24.09
N GLY A 545 17.49 -1.69 24.30
CA GLY A 545 17.73 -1.03 25.60
C GLY A 545 19.17 -0.55 25.83
N THR A 546 20.04 -0.65 24.81
CA THR A 546 21.44 -0.21 24.91
C THR A 546 21.61 1.32 24.87
N ILE A 547 20.66 2.08 24.32
CA ILE A 547 20.71 3.55 24.38
C ILE A 547 20.21 3.99 25.76
N PRO A 548 21.01 4.69 26.58
CA PRO A 548 20.56 5.23 27.86
C PRO A 548 19.34 6.12 27.71
N LEU A 549 18.51 6.13 28.74
CA LEU A 549 17.21 6.81 28.71
C LEU A 549 17.31 8.35 28.72
N ASP A 550 18.51 8.88 28.90
CA ASP A 550 18.85 10.29 29.06
C ASP A 550 19.98 10.69 28.10
N PHE A 551 20.14 9.95 27.00
CA PHE A 551 21.12 10.26 25.97
C PHE A 551 20.67 11.43 25.08
N ASP A 552 21.39 12.56 25.13
CA ASP A 552 21.25 13.70 24.21
C ASP A 552 22.53 13.83 23.36
N TRP A 553 22.40 13.75 22.04
CA TRP A 553 23.53 13.82 21.11
C TRP A 553 24.27 15.18 21.13
N LYS A 554 23.58 16.28 21.43
CA LYS A 554 24.20 17.60 21.57
C LYS A 554 24.97 17.70 22.86
N GLU A 555 24.43 17.15 23.95
CA GLU A 555 25.11 17.07 25.23
C GLU A 555 26.35 16.15 25.12
N TYR A 556 26.21 15.01 24.45
CA TYR A 556 27.31 14.10 24.14
C TYR A 556 28.45 14.80 23.39
N LEU A 557 28.15 15.58 22.34
CA LEU A 557 29.15 16.37 21.62
C LEU A 557 29.74 17.51 22.46
N THR A 558 28.93 18.12 23.32
CA THR A 558 29.39 19.19 24.23
C THR A 558 30.40 18.66 25.24
N ILE A 559 30.19 17.43 25.73
CA ILE A 559 31.07 16.75 26.69
C ILE A 559 32.28 16.12 25.98
N ASN A 560 32.13 15.70 24.72
CA ASN A 560 33.17 15.09 23.88
C ASN A 560 33.49 15.97 22.66
N PRO A 561 34.07 17.18 22.86
CA PRO A 561 34.25 18.16 21.78
C PRO A 561 35.26 17.72 20.72
N ASP A 562 36.10 16.74 21.02
CA ASP A 562 37.02 16.12 20.06
C ASP A 562 36.29 15.42 18.90
N LEU A 563 35.04 15.00 19.12
CA LEU A 563 34.20 14.34 18.13
C LEU A 563 33.50 15.31 17.19
N GLU A 564 33.41 16.59 17.54
CA GLU A 564 32.62 17.58 16.81
C GLU A 564 33.10 17.78 15.37
N ARG A 565 34.42 17.80 15.15
CA ARG A 565 35.02 17.91 13.81
C ARG A 565 34.84 16.65 12.98
N THR A 566 34.78 15.48 13.62
CA THR A 566 34.77 14.17 12.95
C THR A 566 33.35 13.72 12.60
N LEU A 567 32.36 14.10 13.42
CA LEU A 567 30.97 13.66 13.29
C LEU A 567 30.06 14.74 12.68
N GLU A 568 30.60 15.90 12.31
CA GLU A 568 29.93 16.97 11.56
C GLU A 568 28.59 17.44 12.15
N ARG A 569 28.42 17.35 13.48
CA ARG A 569 27.14 17.61 14.18
C ARG A 569 25.95 16.82 13.62
N ASN A 570 26.20 15.65 13.05
CA ASN A 570 25.18 14.75 12.55
C ASN A 570 24.66 13.86 13.68
N LYS A 571 23.40 14.03 14.08
CA LYS A 571 22.80 13.31 15.22
C LYS A 571 22.93 11.79 15.13
N TYR A 572 22.86 11.23 13.91
CA TYR A 572 22.92 9.78 13.70
C TYR A 572 24.35 9.26 13.82
N ARG A 573 25.34 9.99 13.30
CA ARG A 573 26.76 9.65 13.47
C ARG A 573 27.22 9.77 14.92
N VAL A 574 26.65 10.72 15.65
CA VAL A 574 26.89 10.85 17.10
C VAL A 574 26.34 9.65 17.86
N LEU A 575 25.13 9.20 17.51
CA LEU A 575 24.53 8.02 18.11
C LEU A 575 25.31 6.74 17.78
N GLU A 576 25.69 6.54 16.52
CA GLU A 576 26.56 5.43 16.10
C GLU A 576 27.89 5.45 16.84
N HIS A 577 28.57 6.60 16.89
CA HIS A 577 29.82 6.72 17.63
C HIS A 577 29.64 6.28 19.08
N TYR A 578 28.60 6.76 19.75
CA TYR A 578 28.34 6.37 21.14
C TYR A 578 28.13 4.86 21.30
N LEU A 579 27.30 4.26 20.45
CA LEU A 579 26.93 2.85 20.52
C LEU A 579 28.09 1.91 20.17
N VAL A 580 28.90 2.27 19.19
CA VAL A 580 30.00 1.42 18.70
C VAL A 580 31.29 1.65 19.50
N HIS A 581 31.62 2.91 19.79
CA HIS A 581 32.92 3.30 20.33
C HIS A 581 32.83 3.94 21.72
N GLY A 582 31.95 4.93 21.90
CA GLY A 582 31.88 5.77 23.10
C GLY A 582 31.71 4.96 24.39
N LYS A 583 30.88 3.91 24.37
CA LYS A 583 30.71 2.99 25.50
C LYS A 583 31.97 2.20 25.84
N GLN A 584 32.65 1.66 24.83
CA GLN A 584 33.88 0.89 25.04
C GLN A 584 35.02 1.80 25.51
N GLU A 585 35.03 3.04 25.05
CA GLU A 585 35.97 4.08 25.44
C GLU A 585 35.66 4.68 26.82
N GLY A 586 34.53 4.33 27.45
CA GLY A 586 34.13 4.86 28.75
C GLY A 586 33.81 6.36 28.72
N ARG A 587 33.36 6.87 27.56
CA ARG A 587 33.04 8.29 27.39
C ARG A 587 31.73 8.63 28.12
N PRO A 588 31.71 9.67 28.97
CA PRO A 588 30.49 10.14 29.59
C PRO A 588 29.56 10.70 28.50
N TYR A 589 28.28 10.33 28.59
CA TYR A 589 27.29 10.77 27.60
C TYR A 589 26.30 11.82 28.10
N ASN A 590 26.33 12.12 29.40
CA ASN A 590 25.59 13.23 30.01
C ASN A 590 26.36 13.82 31.20
N LEU A 591 25.91 15.00 31.66
CA LEU A 591 26.54 15.74 32.75
C LEU A 591 26.46 15.02 34.11
N SER A 592 25.51 14.09 34.30
CA SER A 592 25.41 13.27 35.52
C SER A 592 26.52 12.23 35.63
N GLU A 593 27.02 11.68 34.53
CA GLU A 593 28.12 10.71 34.55
C GLU A 593 29.50 11.34 34.85
N LEU A 594 29.67 12.63 34.56
CA LEU A 594 30.86 13.40 34.96
C LEU A 594 31.00 13.52 36.49
N ASN A 595 29.94 13.21 37.26
CA ASN A 595 29.90 13.38 38.71
C ASN A 595 30.10 12.09 39.53
N ILE A 596 30.59 10.99 38.93
CA ILE A 596 30.87 9.75 39.69
C ILE A 596 32.21 9.87 40.45
N GLY A 597 32.14 10.65 41.53
CA GLY A 597 33.17 10.80 42.57
C GLY A 597 32.60 10.73 44.00
N ARG A 598 31.32 10.40 44.21
CA ARG A 598 30.75 10.15 45.55
C ARG A 598 29.72 9.02 45.55
N LYS A 599 30.08 7.90 46.19
CA LYS A 599 29.27 6.70 46.46
C LYS A 599 28.04 7.02 47.33
N SER A 600 26.88 6.39 47.06
CA SER A 600 26.32 5.29 47.88
C SER A 600 24.90 4.86 47.48
N ASN A 601 24.79 3.59 47.07
CA ASN A 601 23.71 2.62 47.24
C ASN A 601 22.23 3.06 47.18
N LEU A 602 21.53 2.65 46.12
CA LEU A 602 20.26 1.92 46.26
C LEU A 602 20.11 0.91 45.11
N PHE A 603 20.69 -0.27 45.30
CA PHE A 603 20.29 -1.48 44.57
C PHE A 603 18.98 -1.98 45.17
N VAL A 604 17.93 -2.12 44.34
CA VAL A 604 16.79 -2.99 44.66
C VAL A 604 16.71 -4.04 43.55
N PRO A 605 17.05 -5.31 43.82
CA PRO A 605 16.85 -6.39 42.87
C PRO A 605 15.36 -6.79 42.91
N ILE A 606 14.64 -6.60 41.80
CA ILE A 606 13.28 -7.16 41.67
C ILE A 606 13.42 -8.54 41.03
N ASN A 607 12.95 -9.53 41.79
CA ASN A 607 13.02 -10.96 41.55
C ASN A 607 12.18 -11.38 40.32
N GLU A 608 12.79 -12.18 39.42
CA GLU A 608 12.36 -12.47 38.05
C GLU A 608 11.21 -13.49 37.86
N ARG A 609 10.33 -13.73 38.84
CA ARG A 609 9.44 -14.91 38.79
C ARG A 609 7.92 -14.71 38.81
N SER A 610 7.38 -13.55 38.47
CA SER A 610 5.90 -13.40 38.42
C SER A 610 5.34 -12.48 37.34
N ILE A 611 6.13 -12.05 36.35
CA ILE A 611 5.60 -11.16 35.31
C ILE A 611 6.12 -11.65 33.96
N SER A 612 5.52 -12.72 33.46
CA SER A 612 5.76 -13.19 32.11
C SER A 612 4.48 -12.98 31.29
N GLN A 613 4.70 -12.42 30.10
CA GLN A 613 3.79 -12.27 28.95
C GLN A 613 3.07 -10.93 28.74
N THR A 614 2.78 -10.12 29.75
CA THR A 614 2.13 -8.79 29.50
C THR A 614 3.14 -7.63 29.38
N LEU A 615 4.25 -7.65 30.12
CA LEU A 615 5.21 -6.53 30.19
C LEU A 615 6.21 -6.43 29.02
N ALA A 616 6.32 -7.47 28.18
CA ALA A 616 7.26 -7.46 27.05
C ALA A 616 6.80 -6.59 25.88
N ALA A 617 5.49 -6.38 25.74
CA ALA A 617 4.91 -5.47 24.75
C ALA A 617 5.01 -4.00 25.21
N GLU A 618 4.72 -3.74 26.50
CA GLU A 618 4.80 -2.40 27.09
C GLU A 618 6.23 -1.83 27.08
N LYS A 619 7.25 -2.67 27.33
CA LYS A 619 8.66 -2.25 27.24
C LYS A 619 9.14 -1.99 25.81
N LYS A 620 8.62 -2.71 24.80
CA LYS A 620 8.93 -2.44 23.38
C LYS A 620 8.32 -1.12 22.92
N ILE A 621 7.12 -0.80 23.37
CA ILE A 621 6.42 0.47 23.09
C ILE A 621 7.13 1.64 23.79
N ALA A 622 7.56 1.46 25.04
CA ALA A 622 8.38 2.46 25.74
C ALA A 622 9.70 2.74 25.02
N CYS A 623 10.39 1.71 24.50
CA CYS A 623 11.59 1.90 23.67
C CYS A 623 11.29 2.65 22.36
N LEU A 624 10.17 2.38 21.69
CA LEU A 624 9.79 3.10 20.46
C LEU A 624 9.47 4.58 20.75
N VAL A 625 8.72 4.88 21.80
CA VAL A 625 8.49 6.28 22.21
C VAL A 625 9.80 6.99 22.55
N HIS A 626 10.72 6.27 23.20
CA HIS A 626 12.02 6.81 23.62
C HIS A 626 12.98 7.08 22.44
N ILE A 627 12.96 6.23 21.42
CA ILE A 627 13.80 6.35 20.22
C ILE A 627 13.27 7.42 19.24
N TYR A 628 11.95 7.57 19.12
CA TYR A 628 11.35 8.47 18.14
C TYR A 628 11.13 9.91 18.67
N TYR A 629 11.17 10.12 19.99
CA TYR A 629 10.74 11.37 20.61
C TYR A 629 11.58 11.84 21.82
N ALA A 630 12.88 11.52 21.87
CA ALA A 630 13.79 11.89 22.97
C ALA A 630 13.71 13.39 23.40
N ASP A 631 13.48 14.32 22.45
CA ASP A 631 13.31 15.76 22.69
C ASP A 631 12.05 16.15 23.51
N LEU A 632 11.17 15.19 23.78
CA LEU A 632 9.92 15.40 24.54
C LEU A 632 10.09 15.11 26.03
N TRP A 633 11.06 14.29 26.41
CA TRP A 633 11.16 13.69 27.75
C TRP A 633 11.52 14.67 28.89
N PRO A 634 12.40 15.67 28.71
CA PRO A 634 12.77 16.60 29.78
C PRO A 634 11.61 17.49 30.28
N GLU A 635 10.58 17.71 29.45
CA GLU A 635 9.38 18.50 29.80
C GLU A 635 8.18 17.62 30.22
N LEU A 636 8.24 16.30 29.98
CA LEU A 636 7.19 15.32 30.33
C LEU A 636 7.50 14.54 31.61
N SER A 637 8.77 14.53 32.05
CA SER A 637 9.24 13.86 33.28
C SER A 637 9.20 14.75 34.53
N SER A 638 8.86 16.04 34.38
CA SER A 638 8.57 16.98 35.47
C SER A 638 7.09 16.97 35.83
#